data_AF-A0A7V9CBM9-F1
#
_entry.id   AF-A0A7V9CBM9-F1
#
_cell.length_a   1.000
_cell.length_b   1.000
_cell.length_c   1.000
_cell.angle_alpha   90.00
_cell.angle_beta   90.00
_cell.angle_gamma   90.00
#
_symmetry.space_group_name_H-M   'P 1'
#
loop_
_entity.id
_entity.type
_entity.pdbx_description
1 polymer ?
#
loop_
_entity_poly.entity_id
_entity_poly.type
_entity_poly.pdbx_seq_one_letter_code
_entity_poly.pdbx_strand_id
1 'polypeptide(L)'
;MFCGCELSFGEPPNTRTCPVCLGLPGTLPVPNAEAVHLGLMIGLALGCELAPRSIFHRKNYFYPDLPKGYQVSQYDIPLASGGRLGDIRI
;
A
#
# COMPACT_ATOMS: atom_id res chain seq x y z
N MET A 1 -1.06 4.90 -4.59
CA MET A 1 -0.57 4.72 -3.20
C MET A 1 0.58 5.64 -2.84
N PHE A 2 1.72 5.63 -3.56
CA PHE A 2 2.93 6.35 -3.15
C PHE A 2 3.40 7.47 -4.11
N CYS A 3 2.58 7.80 -5.11
CA CYS A 3 2.82 8.86 -6.09
C CYS A 3 1.48 9.43 -6.56
N GLY A 4 1.51 10.52 -7.33
CA GLY A 4 0.33 11.20 -7.85
C GLY A 4 -0.21 10.68 -9.19
N CYS A 5 0.29 9.57 -9.72
CA CYS A 5 -0.27 8.99 -10.95
C CYS A 5 -1.73 8.59 -10.75
N GLU A 6 -2.56 8.85 -11.76
CA GLU A 6 -3.96 8.46 -11.79
C GLU A 6 -4.14 6.93 -11.78
N LEU A 7 -5.14 6.46 -11.06
CA LEU A 7 -5.56 5.06 -11.05
C LEU A 7 -6.81 4.92 -11.95
N SER A 8 -6.62 4.39 -13.16
CA SER A 8 -7.68 4.06 -14.10
C SER A 8 -7.42 2.69 -14.75
N PHE A 9 -8.44 2.12 -15.40
CA PHE A 9 -8.34 0.83 -16.08
C PHE A 9 -8.43 0.99 -17.61
N GLY A 10 -7.60 0.25 -18.35
CA GLY A 10 -7.67 0.18 -19.82
C GLY A 10 -6.80 1.17 -20.60
N GLU A 11 -5.93 1.93 -19.92
CA GLU A 11 -5.01 2.88 -20.56
C GLU A 11 -3.92 2.18 -21.37
N PRO A 12 -3.33 2.85 -22.39
CA PRO A 12 -2.19 2.32 -23.10
C PRO A 12 -1.01 2.03 -22.15
N PRO A 13 -0.17 1.01 -22.45
CA PRO A 13 0.94 0.62 -21.59
C PRO A 13 1.86 1.78 -21.19
N ASN A 14 2.24 1.83 -19.91
CA ASN A 14 3.21 2.77 -19.35
C ASN A 14 2.85 4.27 -19.43
N THR A 15 1.62 4.63 -19.80
CA THR A 15 1.17 6.04 -19.87
C THR A 15 0.87 6.66 -18.50
N ARG A 16 0.45 5.86 -17.52
CA ARG A 16 0.16 6.28 -16.14
C ARG A 16 1.33 6.00 -15.20
N THR A 17 2.52 6.44 -15.58
CA THR A 17 3.74 6.20 -14.83
C THR A 17 4.49 7.50 -14.53
N CYS A 18 5.33 7.47 -13.51
CA CYS A 18 6.21 8.57 -13.13
C CYS A 18 7.50 8.00 -12.54
N PRO A 19 8.54 8.83 -12.31
CA PRO A 19 9.80 8.36 -11.74
C PRO A 19 9.66 7.55 -10.44
N VAL A 20 8.69 7.89 -9.58
CA VAL A 20 8.47 7.20 -8.29
C VAL A 20 7.94 5.78 -8.50
N CYS A 21 6.90 5.59 -9.32
CA CYS A 21 6.33 4.26 -9.52
C CYS A 21 7.23 3.39 -10.41
N LEU A 22 8.03 4.00 -11.30
CA LEU A 22 9.06 3.34 -12.10
C LEU A 22 10.35 3.04 -11.32
N GLY A 23 10.46 3.44 -10.05
CA GLY A 23 11.64 3.15 -9.22
C GLY A 23 12.93 3.82 -9.71
N LEU A 24 12.83 4.97 -10.37
CA LEU A 24 14.01 5.68 -10.87
C LEU A 24 14.87 6.23 -9.71
N PRO A 25 16.20 6.31 -9.88
CA PRO A 25 17.11 6.82 -8.86
C PRO A 25 16.74 8.21 -8.35
N GLY A 26 16.87 8.43 -7.03
CA GLY A 26 16.63 9.73 -6.39
C GLY A 26 15.17 10.05 -6.07
N THR A 27 14.23 9.17 -6.41
CA THR A 27 12.80 9.39 -6.15
C THR A 27 12.37 8.91 -4.76
N LEU A 28 11.34 9.54 -4.18
CA LEU A 28 10.85 9.24 -2.84
C LEU A 28 9.33 8.95 -2.83
N PRO A 29 8.86 7.99 -2.02
CA PRO A 29 7.43 7.69 -1.89
C PRO A 29 6.73 8.68 -0.96
N VAL A 30 5.51 9.09 -1.30
CA VAL A 30 4.62 9.88 -0.43
C VAL A 30 3.29 9.14 -0.26
N PRO A 31 2.89 8.74 0.96
CA PRO A 31 1.66 7.98 1.16
C PRO A 31 0.42 8.79 0.80
N ASN A 32 -0.55 8.12 0.18
CA ASN A 32 -1.86 8.69 -0.13
C ASN A 32 -2.76 8.70 1.13
N ALA A 33 -3.19 9.89 1.55
CA ALA A 33 -4.01 10.08 2.75
C ALA A 33 -5.37 9.38 2.67
N GLU A 34 -6.04 9.44 1.51
CA GLU A 34 -7.35 8.80 1.31
C GLU A 34 -7.24 7.28 1.37
N ALA A 35 -6.19 6.71 0.77
CA ALA A 35 -5.95 5.27 0.84
C ALA A 35 -5.71 4.79 2.29
N VAL A 36 -5.03 5.59 3.12
CA VAL A 36 -4.87 5.31 4.55
C VAL A 36 -6.21 5.40 5.29
N HIS A 37 -7.00 6.45 5.02
CA HIS A 37 -8.33 6.63 5.61
C HIS A 37 -9.25 5.44 5.30
N LEU A 38 -9.33 5.03 4.03
CA LEU A 38 -10.12 3.87 3.60
C LEU A 38 -9.61 2.57 4.24
N GLY A 39 -8.30 2.41 4.41
CA GLY A 39 -7.72 1.27 5.14
C GLY A 39 -8.17 1.21 6.59
N LEU A 40 -8.22 2.36 7.29
CA LEU A 40 -8.74 2.46 8.66
C LEU A 40 -10.24 2.13 8.71
N MET A 41 -11.02 2.64 7.74
CA MET A 41 -12.45 2.37 7.65
C MET A 41 -12.74 0.87 7.46
N ILE A 42 -11.96 0.17 6.62
CA ILE A 42 -12.05 -1.29 6.48
C ILE A 42 -11.70 -1.98 7.79
N GLY A 43 -10.65 -1.54 8.48
CA GLY A 43 -10.29 -2.06 9.80
C GLY A 43 -11.45 -1.97 10.80
N LEU A 44 -12.11 -0.81 10.89
CA LEU A 44 -13.28 -0.63 11.75
C LEU A 44 -14.47 -1.49 11.32
N ALA A 45 -14.75 -1.57 10.02
CA ALA A 45 -15.85 -2.36 9.47
C ALA A 45 -15.70 -3.86 9.75
N LEU A 46 -14.46 -4.35 9.81
CA LEU A 46 -14.13 -5.74 10.16
C LEU A 46 -13.92 -5.96 11.67
N GLY A 47 -14.18 -4.94 12.50
CA GLY A 47 -14.00 -5.04 13.95
C GLY A 47 -12.55 -5.24 14.40
N CYS A 48 -11.58 -4.80 13.60
CA CYS A 48 -10.17 -4.85 13.95
C CYS A 48 -9.83 -3.84 15.06
N GLU A 49 -8.79 -4.15 15.82
CA GLU A 49 -8.08 -3.16 16.63
C GLU A 49 -7.16 -2.32 15.73
N LEU A 50 -7.33 -0.99 15.73
CA LEU A 50 -6.50 -0.07 14.97
C LEU A 50 -5.21 0.23 15.74
N ALA A 51 -4.07 0.19 15.06
CA ALA A 51 -2.80 0.52 15.69
C ALA A 51 -2.67 2.04 15.90
N PRO A 52 -2.21 2.51 17.08
CA PRO A 52 -1.99 3.95 17.34
C PRO A 52 -0.84 4.52 16.49
N ARG A 53 0.00 3.64 15.95
CA ARG A 53 1.08 3.92 15.01
C ARG A 53 1.20 2.73 14.07
N SER A 54 1.50 3.02 12.81
CA SER A 54 1.77 2.00 11.79
C SER A 54 3.05 2.36 11.03
N ILE A 55 3.78 1.35 10.55
CA ILE A 55 5.05 1.52 9.83
C ILE A 55 5.02 0.77 8.50
N PHE A 56 5.34 1.49 7.42
CA PHE A 56 5.63 0.88 6.13
C PHE A 56 7.06 0.29 6.10
N HIS A 57 7.17 -0.96 5.66
CA HIS A 57 8.40 -1.73 5.55
C HIS A 57 8.69 -2.08 4.08
N ARG A 58 9.95 -2.43 3.79
CA ARG A 58 10.38 -2.90 2.47
C ARG A 58 10.42 -4.43 2.46
N LYS A 59 9.55 -5.06 1.68
CA LYS A 59 9.59 -6.50 1.38
C LYS A 59 10.43 -6.71 0.13
N ASN A 60 11.66 -7.16 0.29
CA ASN A 60 12.66 -7.23 -0.78
C ASN A 60 12.54 -8.53 -1.59
N TYR A 61 12.42 -8.42 -2.92
CA TYR A 61 12.46 -9.54 -3.86
C TYR A 61 12.66 -9.02 -5.28
N PHE A 62 13.26 -9.84 -6.15
CA PHE A 62 13.51 -9.47 -7.55
C PHE A 62 12.44 -10.04 -8.46
N TYR A 63 11.74 -9.16 -9.18
CA TYR A 63 10.83 -9.54 -10.23
C TYR A 63 10.66 -8.38 -11.23
N PRO A 64 10.49 -8.65 -12.55
CA PRO A 64 10.44 -7.58 -13.57
C PRO A 64 9.33 -6.54 -13.39
N ASP A 65 8.20 -6.89 -12.74
CA ASP A 65 7.10 -5.96 -12.45
C ASP A 65 7.31 -5.11 -11.18
N LEU A 66 8.39 -5.37 -10.44
CA LEU A 66 8.71 -4.71 -9.17
C LEU A 66 9.95 -3.82 -9.34
N PRO A 67 9.79 -2.60 -9.89
CA PRO A 67 10.92 -1.80 -10.37
C PRO A 67 11.92 -1.37 -9.28
N LYS A 68 11.49 -1.37 -8.01
CA LYS A 68 12.33 -0.95 -6.88
C LYS A 68 13.15 -2.09 -6.27
N GLY A 69 12.93 -3.35 -6.67
CA GLY A 69 13.49 -4.53 -5.99
C GLY A 69 12.91 -4.77 -4.58
N TYR A 70 11.90 -3.99 -4.19
CA TYR A 70 11.12 -4.19 -2.98
C TYR A 70 9.70 -3.64 -3.13
N GLN A 71 8.76 -4.29 -2.46
CA GLN A 71 7.39 -3.82 -2.27
C GLN A 71 7.32 -3.03 -0.96
N VAL A 72 6.68 -1.86 -0.99
CA VAL A 72 6.34 -1.13 0.24
C VAL A 72 5.06 -1.75 0.79
N SER A 73 5.15 -2.34 1.98
CA SER A 73 4.04 -3.03 2.66
C SER A 73 4.12 -2.80 4.18
N GLN A 74 3.42 -3.58 4.99
CA GLN A 74 3.50 -3.56 6.45
C GLN A 74 3.95 -4.93 6.98
N TYR A 75 4.60 -4.93 8.14
CA TYR A 75 5.08 -6.14 8.81
C TYR A 75 4.76 -6.07 10.30
N ASP A 76 5.73 -5.76 11.17
CA ASP A 76 5.59 -5.85 12.64
C ASP A 76 4.54 -4.90 13.23
N ILE A 77 4.29 -3.76 12.57
CA ILE A 77 3.35 -2.73 13.06
C ILE A 77 2.33 -2.41 11.95
N PRO A 78 1.32 -3.28 11.74
CA PRO A 78 0.30 -3.11 10.70
C PRO A 78 -0.71 -2.03 11.07
N LEU A 79 -1.60 -1.68 10.13
CA LEU A 79 -2.60 -0.63 10.31
C LEU A 79 -3.70 -1.05 11.29
N ALA A 80 -4.11 -2.31 11.21
CA ALA A 80 -5.18 -2.90 12.00
C ALA A 80 -4.97 -4.42 12.13
N SER A 81 -5.48 -5.04 13.19
CA SER A 81 -5.38 -6.50 13.38
C SER A 81 -6.54 -7.08 14.19
N GLY A 82 -6.74 -8.41 14.09
CA GLY A 82 -7.67 -9.15 14.95
C GLY A 82 -9.14 -8.99 14.60
N GLY A 83 -9.45 -8.74 13.33
CA GLY A 83 -10.82 -8.57 12.85
C GLY A 83 -11.56 -9.89 12.62
N ARG A 84 -12.81 -9.78 12.19
CA ARG A 84 -13.67 -10.92 11.84
C ARG A 84 -14.59 -10.59 10.66
N LEU A 85 -14.90 -11.62 9.88
CA LEU A 85 -16.00 -11.63 8.93
C LEU A 85 -16.87 -12.84 9.20
N GLY A 86 -18.02 -12.60 9.85
CA GLY A 86 -18.83 -13.67 10.43
C GLY A 86 -18.02 -14.49 11.45
N ASP A 87 -17.96 -15.79 11.25
CA ASP A 87 -17.23 -16.71 12.13
C ASP A 87 -15.74 -16.83 11.81
N ILE A 88 -15.26 -16.19 10.74
CA ILE A 88 -13.86 -16.27 10.30
C ILE A 88 -13.06 -15.11 10.89
N ARG A 89 -11.96 -15.43 11.58
CA ARG A 89 -10.97 -14.45 12.05
C ARG A 89 -10.09 -14.01 10.89
N ILE A 90 -9.82 -12.71 10.81
CA ILE A 90 -8.97 -12.07 9.79
C ILE A 90 -7.84 -11.31 10.48
#